data_AF-A0A7W2TX30-F1
#
_entry.id   AF-A0A7W2TX30-F1
#
_cell.length_a   1.000
_cell.length_b   1.000
_cell.length_c   1.000
_cell.angle_alpha   90.00
_cell.angle_beta   90.00
_cell.angle_gamma   90.00
#
_symmetry.space_group_name_H-M   'P 1'
#
loop_
_entity.id
_entity.type
_entity.pdbx_description
1 polymer ?
#
loop_
_entity_poly.entity_id
_entity_poly.type
_entity_poly.pdbx_seq_one_letter_code
_entity_poly.pdbx_strand_id
1 'polypeptide(L)'
;MSEDRPSPQSEESAQGSEQEWLRLAQLAAETGSDVAQLMALELRLAMANLGRMVVLAVAFLPLLILLWLGFSVLASWVLYQSSDSVTWAIVLFLTIQGLALWGVYSSWMRYRRTLSLPQTRKHLQYLVGAQSDESKVSNS
;
A
#
# COMPACT_ATOMS: atom_id res chain seq x y z
N MET A 1 -6.33 -47.82 50.75
CA MET A 1 -6.12 -47.55 49.32
C MET A 1 -7.50 -47.33 48.74
N SER A 2 -7.98 -46.10 48.76
CA SER A 2 -9.34 -45.76 48.33
C SER A 2 -9.29 -45.45 46.84
N GLU A 3 -9.92 -46.30 46.03
CA GLU A 3 -10.10 -46.10 44.61
C GLU A 3 -11.06 -44.90 44.39
N ASP A 4 -10.48 -43.78 43.97
CA ASP A 4 -11.21 -42.62 43.47
C ASP A 4 -11.77 -42.98 42.09
N ARG A 5 -13.06 -43.33 42.03
CA ARG A 5 -13.76 -43.60 40.77
C ARG A 5 -14.18 -42.28 40.15
N PRO A 6 -13.76 -41.95 38.91
CA PRO A 6 -14.23 -40.75 38.24
C PRO A 6 -15.74 -40.81 38.06
N SER A 7 -16.42 -39.74 38.45
CA SER A 7 -17.88 -39.62 38.42
C SER A 7 -18.37 -39.40 36.98
N PRO A 8 -19.49 -40.02 36.54
CA PRO A 8 -19.96 -39.96 35.14
C PRO A 8 -20.35 -38.54 34.65
N GLN A 9 -20.45 -37.54 35.53
CA GLN A 9 -20.79 -36.15 35.17
C GLN A 9 -19.68 -35.39 34.42
N SER A 10 -18.41 -35.82 34.53
CA SER A 10 -17.30 -35.17 33.83
C SER A 10 -17.22 -35.51 32.33
N GLU A 11 -17.81 -36.62 31.90
CA GLU A 11 -17.81 -37.01 30.47
C GLU A 11 -18.94 -36.32 29.68
N GLU A 12 -20.11 -36.13 30.29
CA GLU A 12 -21.28 -35.49 29.65
C GLU A 12 -21.09 -33.96 29.48
N SER A 13 -20.43 -33.32 30.45
CA SER A 13 -20.05 -31.89 30.38
C SER A 13 -18.95 -31.62 29.36
N ALA A 14 -18.00 -32.55 29.18
CA ALA A 14 -16.97 -32.46 28.14
C ALA A 14 -17.60 -32.54 26.73
N GLN A 15 -18.51 -33.50 26.50
CA GLN A 15 -19.22 -33.63 25.22
C GLN A 15 -20.09 -32.41 24.88
N GLY A 16 -20.77 -31.81 25.88
CA GLY A 16 -21.53 -30.59 25.68
C GLY A 16 -20.66 -29.39 25.30
N SER A 17 -19.47 -29.27 25.91
CA SER A 17 -18.53 -28.18 25.61
C SER A 17 -17.96 -28.25 24.19
N GLU A 18 -17.65 -29.44 23.69
CA GLU A 18 -17.15 -29.64 22.32
C GLU A 18 -18.18 -29.23 21.27
N GLN A 19 -19.46 -29.54 21.51
CA GLN A 19 -20.56 -29.16 20.61
C GLN A 19 -20.77 -27.63 20.58
N GLU A 20 -20.60 -26.96 21.73
CA GLU A 20 -20.67 -25.50 21.84
C GLU A 20 -19.54 -24.82 21.03
N TRP A 21 -18.30 -25.33 21.14
CA TRP A 21 -17.15 -24.85 20.37
C TRP A 21 -17.33 -25.04 18.86
N LEU A 22 -17.90 -26.18 18.44
CA LEU A 22 -18.20 -26.44 17.03
C LEU A 22 -19.25 -25.46 16.49
N ARG A 23 -20.29 -25.16 17.27
CA ARG A 23 -21.31 -24.15 16.91
C ARG A 23 -20.70 -22.75 16.79
N LEU A 24 -19.85 -22.35 17.73
CA LEU A 24 -19.13 -21.07 17.69
C LEU A 24 -18.21 -20.97 16.48
N ALA A 25 -17.48 -22.04 16.17
CA ALA A 25 -16.61 -22.10 15.00
C ALA A 25 -17.41 -21.99 13.69
N GLN A 26 -18.57 -22.65 13.62
CA GLN A 26 -19.45 -22.62 12.45
C GLN A 26 -20.07 -21.23 12.25
N LEU A 27 -20.52 -20.58 13.33
CA LEU A 27 -21.04 -19.22 13.30
C LEU A 27 -19.95 -18.21 12.93
N ALA A 28 -18.73 -18.38 13.44
CA ALA A 28 -17.58 -17.56 13.08
C ALA A 28 -17.17 -17.77 11.61
N ALA A 29 -17.30 -18.98 11.07
CA ALA A 29 -17.03 -19.28 9.68
C ALA A 29 -18.07 -18.65 8.74
N GLU A 30 -19.37 -18.77 9.05
CA GLU A 30 -20.45 -18.12 8.29
C GLU A 30 -20.29 -16.59 8.31
N THR A 31 -20.17 -16.01 9.51
CA THR A 31 -20.01 -14.56 9.69
C THR A 31 -18.72 -14.04 9.04
N GLY A 32 -17.63 -14.79 9.19
CA GLY A 32 -16.35 -14.46 8.56
C GLY A 32 -16.40 -14.50 7.04
N SER A 33 -17.17 -15.43 6.47
CA SER A 33 -17.35 -15.52 5.02
C SER A 33 -18.15 -14.33 4.46
N ASP A 34 -19.19 -13.88 5.17
CA ASP A 34 -19.99 -12.72 4.77
C ASP A 34 -19.20 -11.42 4.87
N VAL A 35 -18.42 -11.24 5.95
CA VAL A 35 -17.53 -10.09 6.13
C VAL A 35 -16.44 -10.07 5.07
N ALA A 36 -15.83 -11.22 4.75
CA ALA A 36 -14.81 -11.32 3.72
C ALA A 36 -15.37 -11.00 2.32
N GLN A 37 -16.60 -11.44 2.02
CA GLN A 37 -17.29 -11.13 0.77
C GLN A 37 -17.61 -9.64 0.65
N LEU A 38 -18.10 -9.01 1.71
CA LEU A 38 -18.31 -7.56 1.75
C LEU A 38 -17.00 -6.80 1.53
N MET A 39 -15.96 -7.19 2.24
CA MET A 39 -14.66 -6.53 2.17
C MET A 39 -14.02 -6.68 0.77
N ALA A 40 -14.17 -7.84 0.14
CA ALA A 40 -13.74 -8.06 -1.25
C ALA A 40 -14.54 -7.19 -2.23
N LEU A 41 -15.85 -7.01 -2.01
CA LEU A 41 -16.69 -6.14 -2.81
C LEU A 41 -16.29 -4.67 -2.65
N GLU A 42 -16.08 -4.20 -1.42
CA GLU A 42 -15.63 -2.84 -1.12
C GLU A 42 -14.25 -2.59 -1.70
N LEU A 43 -13.33 -3.57 -1.61
CA LEU A 43 -12.00 -3.47 -2.18
C LEU A 43 -12.06 -3.43 -3.72
N ARG A 44 -12.93 -4.22 -4.35
CA ARG A 44 -13.16 -4.17 -5.80
C ARG A 44 -13.76 -2.85 -6.23
N LEU A 45 -14.69 -2.29 -5.47
CA LEU A 45 -15.30 -0.99 -5.72
C LEU A 45 -14.28 0.14 -5.53
N ALA A 46 -13.49 0.09 -4.46
CA ALA A 46 -12.40 1.02 -4.19
C ALA A 46 -11.33 0.94 -5.28
N MET A 47 -10.94 -0.26 -5.72
CA MET A 47 -10.02 -0.46 -6.84
C MET A 47 -10.58 0.08 -8.16
N ALA A 48 -11.86 -0.14 -8.45
CA ALA A 48 -12.50 0.41 -9.65
C ALA A 48 -12.50 1.94 -9.65
N ASN A 49 -12.76 2.56 -8.50
CA ASN A 49 -12.70 4.01 -8.35
C ASN A 49 -11.26 4.54 -8.40
N LEU A 50 -10.30 3.80 -7.82
CA LEU A 50 -8.88 4.12 -7.86
C LEU A 50 -8.34 4.09 -9.29
N GLY A 51 -8.77 3.13 -10.11
CA GLY A 51 -8.40 3.05 -11.53
C GLY A 51 -8.78 4.32 -12.29
N ARG A 52 -10.01 4.82 -12.11
CA ARG A 52 -10.46 6.07 -12.73
C ARG A 52 -9.67 7.29 -12.22
N MET A 53 -9.39 7.34 -10.92
CA MET A 53 -8.55 8.41 -10.34
C MET A 53 -7.10 8.35 -10.86
N VAL A 54 -6.51 7.17 -11.00
CA VAL A 54 -5.16 6.98 -11.54
C VAL A 54 -5.11 7.40 -13.01
N VAL A 55 -6.10 7.01 -13.83
CA VAL A 55 -6.17 7.45 -15.23
C VAL A 55 -6.27 8.98 -15.31
N LEU A 56 -7.13 9.60 -14.49
CA LEU A 56 -7.22 11.06 -14.42
C LEU A 56 -5.90 11.69 -13.97
N ALA A 57 -5.24 11.15 -12.94
CA ALA A 57 -3.96 11.66 -12.44
C ALA A 57 -2.85 11.54 -13.50
N VAL A 58 -2.79 10.40 -14.19
CA VAL A 58 -1.86 10.15 -15.29
C VAL A 58 -2.15 11.08 -16.47
N ALA A 59 -3.40 11.41 -16.77
CA ALA A 59 -3.77 12.39 -17.78
C ALA A 59 -3.54 13.85 -17.34
N PHE A 60 -3.62 14.13 -16.04
CA PHE A 60 -3.38 15.45 -15.47
C PHE A 60 -1.89 15.80 -15.46
N LEU A 61 -1.02 14.81 -15.21
CA LEU A 61 0.43 14.98 -15.20
C LEU A 61 0.98 15.60 -16.50
N PRO A 62 0.68 15.12 -17.72
CA PRO A 62 1.15 15.72 -18.95
C PRO A 62 0.57 17.12 -19.17
N LEU A 63 -0.69 17.36 -18.80
CA LEU A 63 -1.30 18.70 -18.88
C LEU A 63 -0.57 19.70 -17.98
N LEU A 64 -0.21 19.28 -16.76
CA LEU A 64 0.54 20.11 -15.83
C LEU A 64 1.96 20.40 -16.35
N ILE A 65 2.63 19.40 -16.91
CA ILE A 65 3.95 19.58 -17.56
C ILE A 65 3.83 20.57 -18.72
N LEU A 66 2.78 20.46 -19.54
CA LEU A 66 2.55 21.36 -20.67
C LEU A 66 2.30 22.80 -20.21
N LEU A 67 1.46 22.98 -19.20
CA LEU A 67 1.15 24.28 -18.61
C LEU A 67 2.42 24.92 -18.05
N TRP A 68 3.21 24.16 -17.30
CA TRP A 68 4.49 24.60 -16.74
C TRP A 68 5.49 24.99 -17.83
N LEU A 69 5.58 24.19 -18.88
CA LEU A 69 6.45 24.47 -20.02
C LEU A 69 6.04 25.77 -20.71
N GLY A 70 4.73 25.95 -20.96
CA GLY A 70 4.18 27.18 -21.51
C GLY A 70 4.52 28.39 -20.65
N PHE A 71 4.31 28.30 -19.33
CA PHE A 71 4.66 29.39 -18.40
C PHE A 71 6.15 29.74 -18.43
N SER A 72 7.02 28.72 -18.50
CA SER A 72 8.48 28.91 -18.59
C SER A 72 8.88 29.64 -19.88
N VAL A 73 8.25 29.30 -21.00
CA VAL A 73 8.46 29.97 -22.29
C VAL A 73 7.96 31.41 -22.23
N LEU A 74 6.77 31.65 -21.68
CA LEU A 74 6.24 33.02 -21.52
C LEU A 74 7.15 33.87 -20.64
N ALA A 75 7.64 33.34 -19.52
CA ALA A 75 8.56 34.06 -18.63
C ALA A 75 9.88 34.40 -19.34
N SER A 76 10.45 33.43 -20.08
CA SER A 76 11.63 33.63 -20.91
C SER A 76 11.40 34.68 -22.01
N TRP A 77 10.24 34.65 -22.65
CA TRP A 77 9.83 35.60 -23.69
C TRP A 77 9.71 37.03 -23.16
N VAL A 78 9.14 37.24 -21.97
CA VAL A 78 9.07 38.56 -21.33
C VAL A 78 10.48 39.12 -21.07
N LEU A 79 11.41 38.25 -20.64
CA LEU A 79 12.79 38.65 -20.44
C LEU A 79 13.48 39.01 -21.77
N TYR A 80 13.24 38.22 -22.82
CA TYR A 80 13.76 38.51 -24.16
C TYR A 80 13.32 39.89 -24.65
N GLN A 81 12.03 40.21 -24.54
CA GLN A 81 11.47 41.50 -24.95
C GLN A 81 12.07 42.69 -24.18
N SER A 82 12.56 42.46 -22.96
CA SER A 82 13.14 43.52 -22.13
C SER A 82 14.65 43.68 -22.33
N SER A 83 15.36 42.61 -22.71
CA SER A 83 16.81 42.59 -22.79
C SER A 83 17.37 42.55 -24.22
N ASP A 84 16.52 42.37 -25.24
CA ASP A 84 16.87 42.13 -26.66
C ASP A 84 17.90 41.00 -26.87
N SER A 85 18.10 40.16 -25.85
CA SER A 85 19.20 39.20 -25.78
C SER A 85 18.63 37.81 -25.60
N VAL A 86 18.76 37.01 -26.66
CA VAL A 86 18.31 35.61 -26.69
C VAL A 86 19.03 34.78 -25.61
N THR A 87 20.29 35.11 -25.31
CA THR A 87 21.09 34.40 -24.31
C THR A 87 20.45 34.45 -22.92
N TRP A 88 20.01 35.63 -22.48
CA TRP A 88 19.38 35.80 -21.16
C TRP A 88 18.04 35.06 -21.07
N ALA A 89 17.26 35.08 -22.14
CA ALA A 89 16.02 34.33 -22.23
C ALA A 89 16.24 32.81 -22.08
N ILE A 90 17.23 32.26 -22.81
CA ILE A 90 17.59 30.84 -22.72
C ILE A 90 18.09 30.49 -21.32
N VAL A 91 18.96 31.30 -20.72
CA VAL A 91 19.49 31.05 -19.37
C VAL A 91 18.37 31.03 -18.33
N LEU A 92 17.41 31.96 -18.41
CA LEU A 92 16.26 31.97 -17.52
C LEU A 92 15.40 30.71 -17.70
N PHE A 93 15.08 30.35 -18.95
CA PHE A 93 14.32 29.13 -19.25
C PHE A 93 15.01 27.89 -18.67
N LEU A 94 16.32 27.76 -18.91
CA LEU A 94 17.11 26.61 -18.46
C LEU A 94 17.17 26.53 -16.94
N THR A 95 17.24 27.69 -16.27
CA THR A 95 17.22 27.78 -14.81
C THR A 95 15.86 27.32 -14.26
N ILE A 96 14.74 27.77 -14.84
CA ILE A 96 13.39 27.33 -14.45
C ILE A 96 13.23 25.82 -14.65
N GLN A 97 13.70 25.27 -15.78
CA GLN A 97 13.67 23.82 -16.02
C GLN A 97 14.55 23.05 -15.03
N GLY A 98 15.74 23.57 -14.72
CA GLY A 98 16.66 23.00 -13.74
C GLY A 98 16.05 22.94 -12.33
N LEU A 99 15.36 24.00 -11.89
CA LEU A 99 14.64 24.02 -10.61
C LEU A 99 13.51 22.98 -10.58
N ALA A 100 12.75 22.83 -11.66
CA ALA A 100 11.68 21.84 -11.75
C ALA A 100 12.24 20.41 -11.65
N LEU A 101 13.30 20.11 -12.41
CA LEU A 101 14.04 18.83 -12.33
C LEU A 101 14.58 18.57 -10.93
N TRP A 102 15.16 19.58 -10.28
CA TRP A 102 15.64 19.48 -8.91
C TRP A 102 14.51 19.17 -7.93
N GLY A 103 13.35 19.83 -8.08
CA GLY A 103 12.15 19.57 -7.27
C GLY A 103 11.66 18.12 -7.39
N VAL A 104 11.59 17.60 -8.61
CA VAL A 104 11.22 16.18 -8.86
C VAL A 104 12.28 15.24 -8.29
N TYR A 105 13.57 15.52 -8.50
CA TYR A 105 14.66 14.72 -7.96
C TYR A 105 14.66 14.69 -6.42
N SER A 106 14.47 15.83 -5.78
CA SER A 106 14.36 15.95 -4.32
C SER A 106 13.16 15.16 -3.79
N SER A 107 12.01 15.28 -4.47
CA SER A 107 10.80 14.53 -4.13
C SER A 107 11.02 13.03 -4.27
N TRP A 108 11.67 12.58 -5.35
CA TRP A 108 12.05 11.19 -5.57
C TRP A 108 13.00 10.67 -4.50
N MET A 109 14.02 11.46 -4.12
CA MET A 109 14.96 11.10 -3.06
C MET A 109 14.29 11.01 -1.69
N ARG A 110 13.34 11.91 -1.41
CA ARG A 110 12.52 11.90 -0.19
C ARG A 110 11.57 10.70 -0.17
N TYR A 111 10.93 10.38 -1.29
CA TYR A 111 10.09 9.19 -1.44
C TYR A 111 10.88 7.91 -1.31
N ARG A 112 12.10 7.82 -1.88
CA ARG A 112 12.99 6.68 -1.68
C ARG A 112 13.36 6.47 -0.21
N ARG A 113 13.56 7.56 0.54
CA ARG A 113 13.79 7.51 1.99
C ARG A 113 12.56 7.06 2.80
N THR A 114 11.35 7.19 2.25
CA THR A 114 10.10 6.76 2.91
C THR A 114 9.57 5.41 2.37
N LEU A 115 10.01 4.99 1.18
CA LEU A 115 9.76 3.67 0.59
C LEU A 115 10.73 2.59 1.09
N SER A 116 11.72 2.93 1.92
CA SER A 116 12.18 1.95 2.91
C SER A 116 10.98 1.67 3.80
N LEU A 117 10.23 0.62 3.50
CA LEU A 117 9.17 0.07 4.32
C LEU A 117 9.82 -0.88 5.34
N PRO A 118 10.35 -0.39 6.49
CA PRO A 118 10.87 -1.27 7.54
C PRO A 118 9.77 -2.20 8.07
N GLN A 119 8.51 -1.77 8.01
CA GLN A 119 7.33 -2.53 8.45
C GLN A 119 7.07 -3.74 7.54
N THR A 120 7.10 -3.56 6.21
CA THR A 120 6.92 -4.66 5.25
C THR A 120 8.09 -5.63 5.28
N ARG A 121 9.33 -5.15 5.52
CA ARG A 121 10.48 -6.03 5.72
C ARG A 121 10.35 -6.91 6.97
N LYS A 122 9.84 -6.38 8.09
CA LYS A 122 9.57 -7.19 9.28
C LYS A 122 8.52 -8.27 9.00
N HIS A 123 7.42 -7.94 8.32
CA HIS A 123 6.38 -8.92 8.01
C HIS A 123 6.86 -9.99 7.01
N LEU A 124 7.64 -9.63 5.98
CA LEU A 124 8.25 -10.62 5.08
C LEU A 124 9.28 -11.49 5.82
N GLN A 125 10.01 -10.94 6.79
CA GLN A 125 11.01 -11.70 7.55
C GLN A 125 10.34 -12.71 8.50
N TYR A 126 9.18 -12.39 9.07
CA TYR A 126 8.35 -13.36 9.80
C TYR A 126 7.79 -14.46 8.89
N LEU A 127 7.30 -14.11 7.70
CA LEU A 127 6.78 -15.09 6.72
C LEU A 127 7.87 -16.03 6.18
N VAL A 128 9.03 -15.49 5.81
CA VAL A 128 10.18 -16.28 5.33
C VAL A 128 10.82 -17.09 6.46
N GLY A 129 10.88 -16.54 7.68
CA GLY A 129 11.34 -17.25 8.86
C GLY A 129 10.47 -18.45 9.21
N ALA A 130 9.14 -18.28 9.22
CA ALA A 130 8.18 -19.36 9.50
C ALA A 130 8.25 -20.49 8.46
N GLN A 131 8.44 -20.17 7.18
CA GLN A 131 8.59 -21.17 6.12
C GLN A 131 9.89 -21.98 6.24
N SER A 132 10.94 -21.37 6.81
CA SER A 132 12.24 -22.03 7.00
C SER A 132 12.20 -23.06 8.14
N ASP A 133 11.48 -22.77 9.23
CA ASP A 133 11.32 -23.71 10.35
C ASP A 133 10.47 -24.93 9.97
N GLU A 134 9.39 -24.74 9.21
CA GLU A 134 8.54 -25.86 8.76
C GLU A 134 9.31 -26.84 7.84
N SER A 135 10.21 -26.32 6.99
CA SER A 135 11.05 -27.15 6.11
C SER A 135 12.11 -27.98 6.87
N LYS A 136 12.52 -27.53 8.06
CA LYS A 136 13.47 -28.26 8.92
C LYS A 136 12.80 -29.35 9.73
N VAL A 137 11.58 -29.12 10.20
CA VAL A 137 10.81 -30.10 10.99
C VAL A 137 10.34 -31.28 10.12
N SER A 138 10.08 -31.06 8.83
CA SER A 138 9.68 -32.15 7.91
C SER A 138 10.81 -33.06 7.45
N ASN A 139 12.07 -32.76 7.77
CA ASN A 139 13.26 -33.46 7.25
C ASN A 139 14.13 -34.09 8.38
N SER A 140 13.61 -34.12 9.62
CA SER A 140 14.14 -34.88 10.76
C SER A 140 13.15 -35.96 11.17
#